data_AF-A0A2S9F223-F1
#
_entry.id   AF-A0A2S9F223-F1
#
_cell.length_a   1.000
_cell.length_b   1.000
_cell.length_c   1.000
_cell.angle_alpha   90.00
_cell.angle_beta   90.00
_cell.angle_gamma   90.00
#
_symmetry.space_group_name_H-M   'P 1'
#
loop_
_entity.id
_entity.type
_entity.pdbx_description
1 polymer ?
#
loop_
_entity_poly.entity_id
_entity_poly.type
_entity_poly.pdbx_seq_one_letter_code
_entity_poly.pdbx_strand_id
1 'polypeptide(L)'
;PMLEDAGVNLVYNGHSHLWNRFVSGNGVNYLEASNTGNSYGAFLPASGARRPIPPAPWARENYVAQGNPGGLDPVPPTIAARRRADGTLLPFLADDDFVVFQALHTRTGTVRSWYVDMSDTTAGAVTFDEFQIGRRSPRGDGHPPRPQDVASRVGRR
;
A
#
# COMPACT_ATOMS: atom_id res chain seq x y z
N PRO A 1 -8.73 -7.77 13.39
CA PRO A 1 -7.93 -6.74 12.70
C PRO A 1 -7.54 -5.60 13.66
N MET A 2 -6.33 -5.64 14.22
CA MET A 2 -5.91 -4.74 15.31
C MET A 2 -5.64 -3.29 14.85
N LEU A 3 -4.97 -3.11 13.70
CA LEU A 3 -4.55 -1.77 13.24
C LEU A 3 -5.75 -0.98 12.70
N GLU A 4 -6.65 -1.70 12.04
CA GLU A 4 -7.94 -1.24 11.58
C GLU A 4 -8.79 -0.72 12.73
N ASP A 5 -8.91 -1.49 13.82
CA ASP A 5 -9.70 -1.13 15.00
C ASP A 5 -9.06 0.02 15.79
N ALA A 6 -7.73 0.18 15.70
CA ALA A 6 -6.98 1.28 16.32
C ALA A 6 -7.09 2.62 15.55
N GLY A 7 -7.81 2.66 14.42
CA GLY A 7 -7.98 3.89 13.63
C GLY A 7 -6.75 4.30 12.83
N VAL A 8 -5.82 3.37 12.56
CA VAL A 8 -4.70 3.60 11.65
C VAL A 8 -5.23 3.94 10.25
N ASN A 9 -4.52 4.80 9.50
CA ASN A 9 -4.88 5.09 8.11
C ASN A 9 -3.80 4.67 7.11
N LEU A 10 -2.55 4.57 7.56
CA LEU A 10 -1.39 4.20 6.77
C LEU A 10 -0.46 3.31 7.62
N VAL A 11 -0.15 2.14 7.08
CA VAL A 11 0.98 1.31 7.49
C VAL A 11 2.03 1.45 6.41
N TYR A 12 3.12 2.15 6.73
CA TYR A 12 4.25 2.35 5.83
C TYR A 12 5.37 1.39 6.25
N ASN A 13 5.82 0.54 5.34
CA ASN A 13 6.90 -0.42 5.61
C ASN A 13 8.01 -0.39 4.55
N GLY A 14 9.01 -1.24 4.77
CA GLY A 14 10.13 -1.54 3.89
C GLY A 14 10.46 -3.03 3.95
N HIS A 15 11.59 -3.41 3.34
CA HIS A 15 12.31 -4.70 3.41
C HIS A 15 12.20 -5.57 2.15
N SER A 16 11.08 -5.53 1.43
CA SER A 16 10.88 -6.40 0.27
C SER A 16 11.44 -5.82 -1.02
N HIS A 17 11.95 -4.58 -0.95
CA HIS A 17 12.63 -3.93 -2.06
C HIS A 17 11.73 -3.75 -3.28
N LEU A 18 10.47 -3.41 -3.01
CA LEU A 18 9.46 -3.16 -4.03
C LEU A 18 8.54 -2.04 -3.57
N TRP A 19 7.69 -1.60 -4.48
CA TRP A 19 6.51 -0.81 -4.15
C TRP A 19 5.26 -1.66 -4.39
N ASN A 20 4.35 -1.73 -3.42
CA ASN A 20 2.99 -2.22 -3.64
C ASN A 20 2.04 -1.66 -2.57
N ARG A 21 0.74 -1.64 -2.88
CA ARG A 21 -0.28 -1.10 -1.98
C ARG A 21 -1.46 -2.05 -1.86
N PHE A 22 -1.97 -2.19 -0.64
CA PHE A 22 -3.20 -2.89 -0.32
C PHE A 22 -4.10 -1.98 0.54
N VAL A 23 -5.41 -2.22 0.50
CA VAL A 23 -6.37 -1.46 1.30
C VAL A 23 -7.27 -2.43 2.04
N SER A 24 -7.37 -2.31 3.37
CA SER A 24 -8.31 -3.10 4.17
C SER A 24 -9.77 -2.68 3.93
N GLY A 25 -10.72 -3.51 4.35
CA GLY A 25 -12.15 -3.21 4.22
C GLY A 25 -12.60 -1.91 4.92
N ASN A 26 -11.87 -1.43 5.93
CA ASN A 26 -12.14 -0.17 6.62
C ASN A 26 -11.23 0.99 6.17
N GLY A 27 -10.41 0.80 5.12
CA GLY A 27 -9.67 1.87 4.47
C GLY A 27 -8.24 2.11 4.96
N VAL A 28 -7.64 1.19 5.74
CA VAL A 28 -6.21 1.25 6.07
C VAL A 28 -5.40 0.94 4.83
N ASN A 29 -4.47 1.84 4.47
CA ASN A 29 -3.53 1.60 3.38
C ASN A 29 -2.29 0.89 3.94
N TYR A 30 -1.96 -0.27 3.39
CA TYR A 30 -0.69 -0.96 3.63
C TYR A 30 0.20 -0.70 2.43
N LEU A 31 1.24 0.10 2.64
CA LEU A 31 2.17 0.52 1.61
C LEU A 31 3.54 -0.08 1.92
N GLU A 32 4.03 -0.90 0.99
CA GLU A 32 5.44 -1.24 0.92
C GLU A 32 6.14 -0.30 -0.08
N ALA A 33 7.31 0.21 0.29
CA ALA A 33 7.85 1.43 -0.31
C ALA A 33 9.38 1.46 -0.49
N SER A 34 10.09 0.33 -0.39
CA SER A 34 11.54 0.32 -0.22
C SER A 34 12.38 -0.09 -1.44
N ASN A 35 11.92 0.09 -2.67
CA ASN A 35 12.78 -0.19 -3.83
C ASN A 35 13.78 0.96 -4.05
N THR A 36 15.08 0.68 -3.88
CA THR A 36 16.16 1.68 -4.01
C THR A 36 17.28 1.17 -4.92
N GLY A 37 16.94 0.63 -6.09
CA GLY A 37 17.91 0.13 -7.07
C GLY A 37 18.36 -1.32 -6.85
N ASN A 38 17.50 -2.12 -6.22
CA ASN A 38 17.52 -3.58 -6.23
C ASN A 38 16.18 -4.07 -5.67
N SER A 39 15.76 -5.29 -6.02
CA SER A 39 14.43 -5.84 -5.76
C SER A 39 14.48 -7.33 -5.40
N TYR A 40 13.66 -7.76 -4.44
CA TYR A 40 13.43 -9.20 -4.17
C TYR A 40 12.28 -9.78 -5.01
N GLY A 41 11.72 -8.97 -5.91
CA GLY A 41 10.63 -9.34 -6.78
C GLY A 41 9.26 -9.24 -6.11
N ALA A 42 8.23 -9.02 -6.93
CA ALA A 42 6.85 -9.15 -6.49
C ALA A 42 6.36 -10.57 -6.73
N PHE A 43 5.61 -11.11 -5.78
CA PHE A 43 5.03 -12.45 -5.88
C PHE A 43 3.50 -12.40 -5.95
N LEU A 44 2.96 -11.33 -6.53
CA LEU A 44 1.53 -11.27 -6.89
C LEU A 44 1.29 -12.10 -8.16
N PRO A 45 0.09 -12.63 -8.42
CA PRO A 45 -0.20 -13.33 -9.68
C PRO A 45 0.17 -12.51 -10.93
N ALA A 46 0.06 -11.18 -10.80
CA ALA A 46 0.47 -10.19 -11.79
C ALA A 46 1.99 -10.06 -12.04
N SER A 47 2.86 -10.80 -11.33
CA SER A 47 4.28 -10.93 -11.71
C SER A 47 4.58 -12.20 -12.50
N GLY A 48 3.81 -13.26 -12.28
CA GLY A 48 4.11 -14.61 -12.78
C GLY A 48 5.19 -15.34 -11.96
N ALA A 49 5.89 -14.65 -11.05
CA ALA A 49 6.88 -15.23 -10.15
C ALA A 49 6.23 -15.91 -8.93
N ARG A 50 6.88 -16.94 -8.39
CA ARG A 50 6.42 -17.68 -7.20
C ARG A 50 7.53 -17.72 -6.16
N ARG A 51 7.19 -17.53 -4.88
CA ARG A 51 8.13 -17.74 -3.78
C ARG A 51 8.51 -19.23 -3.70
N PRO A 52 9.78 -19.56 -3.44
CA PRO A 52 10.15 -20.92 -3.08
C PRO A 52 9.40 -21.34 -1.82
N ILE A 53 8.80 -22.54 -1.85
CA ILE A 53 8.16 -23.12 -0.67
C ILE A 53 9.17 -24.09 -0.05
N PRO A 54 9.54 -23.91 1.24
CA PRO A 54 10.48 -24.80 1.90
C PRO A 54 10.02 -26.27 1.81
N PRO A 55 10.95 -27.22 1.61
CA PRO A 55 10.63 -28.65 1.60
C PRO A 55 10.32 -29.17 3.02
N ALA A 56 10.22 -30.48 3.23
CA ALA A 56 10.16 -31.03 4.58
C ALA A 56 11.40 -30.58 5.41
N PRO A 57 11.28 -30.34 6.73
CA PRO A 57 10.15 -30.65 7.61
C PRO A 57 9.07 -29.56 7.73
N TRP A 58 9.16 -28.49 6.94
CA TRP A 58 8.20 -27.38 7.02
C TRP A 58 6.86 -27.74 6.36
N ALA A 59 5.75 -27.42 7.04
CA ALA A 59 4.41 -27.66 6.50
C ALA A 59 4.09 -26.67 5.37
N ARG A 60 3.88 -27.19 4.15
CA ARG A 60 3.67 -26.42 2.92
C ARG A 60 2.49 -25.45 3.04
N GLU A 61 1.46 -25.83 3.80
CA GLU A 61 0.20 -25.11 3.96
C GLU A 61 0.40 -23.77 4.69
N ASN A 62 1.51 -23.62 5.43
CA ASN A 62 1.85 -22.40 6.15
C ASN A 62 2.52 -21.33 5.25
N TYR A 63 2.77 -21.63 3.97
CA TYR A 63 3.51 -20.75 3.08
C TYR A 63 2.69 -20.35 1.85
N VAL A 64 2.77 -19.07 1.50
CA VAL A 64 2.04 -18.49 0.37
C VAL A 64 3.00 -18.25 -0.79
N ALA A 65 2.91 -19.11 -1.82
CA ALA A 65 3.76 -19.00 -3.01
C ALA A 65 3.50 -17.73 -3.83
N GLN A 66 2.23 -17.30 -3.89
CA GLN A 66 1.81 -16.09 -4.58
C GLN A 66 0.69 -15.38 -3.82
N GLY A 67 0.66 -14.05 -3.90
CA GLY A 67 -0.32 -13.20 -3.23
C GLY A 67 0.21 -12.56 -1.95
N ASN A 68 -0.73 -11.98 -1.22
CA ASN A 68 -0.57 -11.40 0.11
C ASN A 68 -1.06 -12.41 1.15
N PRO A 69 -0.25 -12.78 2.17
CA PRO A 69 -0.70 -13.62 3.28
C PRO A 69 -1.94 -13.09 4.02
N GLY A 70 -2.16 -11.78 4.02
CA GLY A 70 -3.35 -11.15 4.61
C GLY A 70 -4.61 -11.19 3.76
N GLY A 71 -4.57 -11.79 2.56
CA GLY A 71 -5.75 -11.97 1.70
C GLY A 71 -6.32 -10.72 1.05
N LEU A 72 -5.66 -9.56 1.17
CA LEU A 72 -6.10 -8.32 0.53
C LEU A 72 -5.70 -8.29 -0.94
N ASP A 73 -6.59 -7.74 -1.77
CA ASP A 73 -6.32 -7.47 -3.17
C ASP A 73 -5.33 -6.31 -3.34
N PRO A 74 -4.35 -6.42 -4.25
CA PRO A 74 -3.38 -5.37 -4.50
C PRO A 74 -4.00 -4.24 -5.33
N VAL A 75 -3.65 -3.00 -5.02
CA VAL A 75 -4.15 -1.80 -5.69
C VAL A 75 -3.13 -1.32 -6.71
N PRO A 76 -3.48 -1.24 -8.01
CA PRO A 76 -2.61 -0.65 -9.02
C PRO A 76 -2.30 0.82 -8.76
N PRO A 77 -1.11 1.30 -9.18
CA PRO A 77 -0.83 2.72 -9.22
C PRO A 77 -1.89 3.51 -9.99
N THR A 78 -2.29 4.68 -9.48
CA THR A 78 -3.42 5.46 -10.03
C THR A 78 -3.06 6.40 -11.18
N ILE A 79 -1.78 6.73 -11.38
CA ILE A 79 -1.34 7.72 -12.37
C ILE A 79 -0.65 7.06 -13.56
N ALA A 80 0.43 6.29 -13.32
CA ALA A 80 1.26 5.71 -14.37
C ALA A 80 1.67 4.27 -14.02
N ALA A 81 0.68 3.39 -13.83
CA ALA A 81 0.94 1.99 -13.60
C ALA A 81 1.64 1.32 -14.80
N ARG A 82 2.69 0.55 -14.50
CA ARG A 82 3.38 -0.30 -15.48
C ARG A 82 2.45 -1.42 -15.96
N ARG A 83 2.74 -1.97 -17.14
CA ARG A 83 1.90 -3.01 -17.76
C ARG A 83 2.71 -4.25 -18.18
N ARG A 84 2.01 -5.38 -18.15
CA ARG A 84 2.27 -6.61 -18.92
C ARG A 84 2.51 -6.29 -20.40
N ALA A 85 3.23 -7.14 -21.12
CA ALA A 85 3.18 -7.18 -22.57
C ALA A 85 1.74 -7.44 -23.08
N ASP A 86 0.93 -8.14 -22.29
CA ASP A 86 -0.50 -8.39 -22.52
C ASP A 86 -1.42 -7.21 -22.14
N GLY A 87 -0.86 -6.08 -21.67
CA GLY A 87 -1.61 -4.89 -21.26
C GLY A 87 -2.10 -4.91 -19.80
N THR A 88 -1.93 -6.01 -19.06
CA THR A 88 -2.34 -6.14 -17.66
C THR A 88 -1.63 -5.12 -16.78
N LEU A 89 -2.36 -4.37 -15.96
CA LEU A 89 -1.76 -3.44 -15.00
C LEU A 89 -0.94 -4.21 -13.94
N LEU A 90 0.27 -3.74 -13.69
CA LEU A 90 1.11 -4.24 -12.60
C LEU A 90 0.78 -3.48 -11.31
N PRO A 91 0.30 -4.17 -10.26
CA PRO A 91 -0.02 -3.52 -9.00
C PRO A 91 1.19 -3.40 -8.07
N PHE A 92 2.37 -3.31 -8.65
CA PHE A 92 3.64 -3.20 -7.95
C PHE A 92 4.69 -2.56 -8.85
N LEU A 93 5.77 -2.08 -8.24
CA LEU A 93 7.03 -1.73 -8.91
C LEU A 93 8.15 -2.53 -8.26
N ALA A 94 8.76 -3.46 -8.99
CA ALA A 94 9.79 -4.37 -8.47
C ALA A 94 10.85 -4.54 -9.57
N ASP A 95 11.85 -3.67 -9.57
CA ASP A 95 12.80 -3.47 -10.66
C ASP A 95 14.14 -3.00 -10.08
N ASP A 96 15.25 -3.59 -10.53
CA ASP A 96 16.58 -3.28 -10.01
C ASP A 96 17.13 -1.95 -10.52
N ASP A 97 16.59 -1.44 -11.63
CA ASP A 97 17.03 -0.18 -12.20
C ASP A 97 16.24 1.02 -11.63
N PHE A 98 15.28 0.80 -10.74
CA PHE A 98 14.41 1.87 -10.23
C PHE A 98 14.72 2.25 -8.78
N VAL A 99 14.75 3.55 -8.52
CA VAL A 99 14.67 4.11 -7.16
C VAL A 99 13.29 4.69 -6.95
N VAL A 100 12.56 4.18 -5.97
CA VAL A 100 11.21 4.61 -5.61
C VAL A 100 11.25 5.43 -4.33
N PHE A 101 10.49 6.52 -4.32
CA PHE A 101 10.37 7.40 -3.16
C PHE A 101 8.97 7.97 -3.07
N GLN A 102 8.59 8.38 -1.86
CA GLN A 102 7.25 8.82 -1.54
C GLN A 102 7.29 10.04 -0.63
N ALA A 103 6.26 10.88 -0.74
CA ALA A 103 6.05 12.00 0.15
C ALA A 103 4.64 11.94 0.72
N LEU A 104 4.54 12.07 2.04
CA LEU A 104 3.28 12.26 2.74
C LEU A 104 3.08 13.76 3.00
N HIS A 105 2.10 14.35 2.31
CA HIS A 105 1.63 15.70 2.61
C HIS A 105 0.68 15.66 3.81
N THR A 106 1.22 15.94 5.00
CA THR A 106 0.53 15.75 6.29
C THR A 106 -0.73 16.59 6.48
N ARG A 107 -0.85 17.76 5.82
CA ARG A 107 -2.06 18.59 5.89
C ARG A 107 -3.24 18.00 5.13
N THR A 108 -3.00 17.38 3.97
CA THR A 108 -4.07 16.84 3.12
C THR A 108 -4.22 15.32 3.23
N GLY A 109 -3.28 14.67 3.93
CA GLY A 109 -3.16 13.22 3.94
C GLY A 109 -2.83 12.64 2.57
N THR A 110 -2.23 13.41 1.66
CA THR A 110 -1.89 12.90 0.32
C THR A 110 -0.57 12.16 0.38
N VAL A 111 -0.56 10.90 -0.04
CA VAL A 111 0.66 10.12 -0.30
C VAL A 111 0.87 10.11 -1.80
N ARG A 112 2.03 10.59 -2.25
CA ARG A 112 2.44 10.57 -3.65
C ARG A 112 3.71 9.74 -3.78
N SER A 113 3.76 8.92 -4.83
CA SER A 113 4.90 8.04 -5.12
C SER A 113 5.50 8.35 -6.48
N TRP A 114 6.83 8.30 -6.54
CA TRP A 114 7.62 8.47 -7.73
C TRP A 114 8.63 7.35 -7.89
N TYR A 115 9.10 7.15 -9.12
CA TYR A 115 10.33 6.42 -9.37
C TYR A 115 11.28 7.24 -10.27
N VAL A 116 12.58 7.02 -10.12
CA VAL A 116 13.60 7.40 -11.11
C VAL A 116 14.10 6.12 -11.77
N ASP A 117 14.20 6.15 -13.10
CA ASP A 117 14.91 5.15 -13.87
C ASP A 117 16.41 5.44 -13.82
N MET A 118 17.18 4.57 -13.17
CA MET A 118 18.62 4.73 -13.01
C MET A 118 19.39 4.37 -14.28
N SER A 119 18.75 3.71 -15.26
CA SER A 119 19.34 3.49 -16.58
C SER A 119 19.32 4.76 -17.44
N ASP A 120 18.40 5.70 -17.17
CA ASP A 120 18.33 7.03 -17.76
C ASP A 120 17.89 8.09 -16.75
N THR A 121 18.86 8.60 -15.99
CA THR A 121 18.60 9.63 -14.98
C THR A 121 18.22 11.00 -15.56
N THR A 122 18.35 11.21 -16.88
CA THR A 122 18.01 12.49 -17.52
C THR A 122 16.51 12.65 -17.76
N ALA A 123 15.77 11.54 -17.79
CA ALA A 123 14.30 11.53 -17.91
C ALA A 123 13.58 12.12 -16.69
N GLY A 124 14.27 12.24 -15.55
CA GLY A 124 13.72 12.77 -14.31
C GLY A 124 12.77 11.80 -13.60
N ALA A 125 12.13 12.27 -12.53
CA ALA A 125 11.23 11.46 -11.72
C ALA A 125 9.84 11.32 -12.34
N VAL A 126 9.33 10.09 -12.42
CA VAL A 126 7.97 9.79 -12.90
C VAL A 126 7.03 9.66 -11.71
N THR A 127 5.97 10.47 -11.67
CA THR A 127 4.88 10.28 -10.71
C THR A 127 4.00 9.13 -11.17
N PHE A 128 3.83 8.10 -10.34
CA PHE A 128 3.10 6.90 -10.77
C PHE A 128 1.90 6.51 -9.89
N ASP A 129 1.89 6.92 -8.61
CA ASP A 129 0.73 6.72 -7.72
C ASP A 129 0.47 7.96 -6.87
N GLU A 130 -0.82 8.20 -6.60
CA GLU A 130 -1.28 9.13 -5.58
C GLU A 130 -2.57 8.62 -4.93
N PHE A 131 -2.65 8.74 -3.60
CA PHE A 131 -3.87 8.47 -2.84
C PHE A 131 -3.96 9.36 -1.60
N GLN A 132 -5.16 9.43 -1.02
CA GLN A 132 -5.38 10.13 0.24
C GLN A 132 -5.65 9.15 1.38
N ILE A 133 -5.09 9.43 2.55
CA ILE A 133 -5.36 8.72 3.80
C ILE A 133 -6.26 9.57 4.69
N GLY A 134 -7.05 8.92 5.55
CA GLY A 134 -7.90 9.62 6.54
C GLY A 134 -9.23 10.16 6.00
N ARG A 135 -9.53 10.01 4.70
CA ARG A 135 -10.91 10.15 4.21
C ARG A 135 -11.68 8.89 4.53
N ARG A 136 -12.56 8.96 5.53
CA ARG A 136 -13.57 7.92 5.75
C ARG A 136 -14.40 7.77 4.46
N SER A 137 -14.54 6.55 3.96
CA SER A 137 -15.57 6.23 2.98
C SER A 137 -16.91 6.73 3.51
N PRO A 138 -17.75 7.41 2.71
CA PRO A 138 -19.04 7.88 3.17
C PRO A 138 -20.01 6.70 3.26
N ARG A 139 -19.90 5.87 4.30
CA ARG A 139 -20.96 5.00 4.82
C ARG A 139 -20.72 4.72 6.32
N GLY A 140 -21.67 5.15 7.14
CA GLY A 140 -21.89 4.64 8.49
C GLY A 140 -21.53 5.61 9.62
N ASP A 141 -22.28 6.70 9.73
CA ASP A 141 -22.37 7.49 10.95
C ASP A 141 -22.97 6.61 12.06
N GLY A 142 -22.12 5.85 12.74
CA GLY A 142 -22.50 4.92 13.79
C GLY A 142 -21.54 4.93 14.98
N HIS A 143 -20.75 6.00 15.15
CA HIS A 143 -19.96 6.16 16.36
C HIS A 143 -20.72 7.04 17.36
N PRO A 144 -20.94 6.58 18.62
CA PRO A 144 -21.56 7.42 19.63
C PRO A 144 -20.67 8.63 19.91
N PRO A 145 -21.25 9.77 20.32
CA PRO A 145 -20.49 10.99 20.59
C PRO A 145 -19.44 10.74 21.69
N ARG A 146 -18.29 11.40 21.55
CA ARG A 146 -17.24 11.36 22.58
C ARG A 146 -17.81 11.97 23.88
N PRO A 147 -17.41 11.48 25.07
CA PRO A 147 -17.89 11.98 26.36
C PRO A 147 -17.67 13.47 26.61
N GLN A 148 -16.90 14.16 25.77
CA GLN A 148 -16.57 15.58 25.90
C GLN A 148 -17.65 16.50 25.28
N ASP A 149 -18.57 15.98 24.46
CA ASP A 149 -19.62 16.77 23.79
C ASP A 149 -20.94 16.87 24.58
N VAL A 150 -21.05 16.21 25.74
CA VAL A 150 -22.28 16.21 26.57
C VAL A 150 -22.30 17.33 27.61
N ALA A 151 -21.15 17.95 27.91
CA ALA A 151 -21.04 18.93 29.00
C ALA A 151 -21.43 20.37 28.65
N SER A 152 -21.76 20.70 27.39
CA SER A 152 -22.04 22.10 26.98
C SER A 152 -23.53 22.43 26.78
N ARG A 153 -24.46 21.50 27.07
CA ARG A 153 -25.89 21.67 26.74
C ARG A 153 -26.88 21.67 27.90
N VAL A 154 -26.43 21.73 29.15
CA VAL A 154 -27.35 21.89 30.29
C VAL A 154 -26.91 23.12 31.11
N GLY A 155 -27.62 24.24 30.94
CA GLY A 155 -27.45 25.39 31.83
C GLY A 155 -27.70 26.79 31.25
N ARG A 156 -28.82 27.01 30.53
CA ARG A 156 -29.45 28.35 30.46
C ARG A 156 -30.96 28.19 30.28
N ARG A 157 -31.69 28.13 31.40
CA ARG A 157 -32.99 28.75 31.61
C ARG A 157 -33.13 29.03 33.11
#